data_AF-A3J9A7-F1
#
_entry.id   AF-A3J9A7-F1
#
_cell.length_a   1.000
_cell.length_b   1.000
_cell.length_c   1.000
_cell.angle_alpha   90.00
_cell.angle_beta   90.00
_cell.angle_gamma   90.00
#
_symmetry.space_group_name_H-M   'P 1'
#
loop_
_entity.id
_entity.type
_entity.pdbx_description
1 polymer ?
#
loop_
_entity_poly.entity_id
_entity_poly.type
_entity_poly.pdbx_seq_one_letter_code
_entity_poly.pdbx_strand_id
1 'polypeptide(L)'
;MQDRHRDHAAISDLLLAVRLEKVYFVLHMQCEVFVMKSATIPPLRVTPELRQAAESVLQDGESLSSFVEKSLVKQVEFRKNQAAFIARGLAARESAKESGKYVSKEDSLEALDAILDKYRGTK
;
A
#
# COMPACT_ATOMS: atom_id res chain seq x y z
N MET A 1 56.01 12.54 18.00
CA MET A 1 54.79 13.31 18.35
C MET A 1 54.08 13.73 17.07
N GLN A 2 53.66 12.74 16.28
CA GLN A 2 53.28 12.93 14.87
C GLN A 2 52.33 11.80 14.42
N ASP A 3 51.32 11.52 15.24
CA ASP A 3 50.40 10.40 15.00
C ASP A 3 48.95 10.74 15.38
N ARG A 4 48.60 12.03 15.34
CA ARG A 4 47.20 12.50 15.52
C ARG A 4 46.63 13.22 14.31
N HIS A 5 47.37 13.22 13.18
CA HIS A 5 46.96 13.94 11.96
C HIS A 5 46.47 12.99 10.85
N ARG A 6 46.61 11.67 11.02
CA ARG A 6 46.24 10.64 10.04
C ARG A 6 44.79 10.16 10.19
N ASP A 7 44.26 10.20 11.42
CA ASP A 7 42.91 9.71 11.72
C ASP A 7 41.80 10.66 11.25
N HIS A 8 42.09 11.96 11.16
CA HIS A 8 41.11 12.95 10.68
C HIS A 8 40.80 12.81 9.19
N ALA A 9 41.76 12.34 8.38
CA ALA A 9 41.55 12.06 6.96
C ALA A 9 40.67 10.80 6.76
N ALA A 10 40.93 9.74 7.53
CA ALA A 10 40.15 8.51 7.48
C ALA A 10 38.68 8.70 7.87
N ILE A 11 38.40 9.58 8.84
CA ILE A 11 37.02 9.91 9.25
C ILE A 11 36.31 10.77 8.18
N SER A 12 37.03 11.67 7.50
CA SER A 12 36.48 12.48 6.41
C SER A 12 36.15 11.63 5.18
N ASP A 13 37.00 10.67 4.83
CA ASP A 13 36.78 9.75 3.70
C ASP A 13 35.60 8.80 3.95
N LEU A 14 35.44 8.33 5.19
CA LEU A 14 34.28 7.52 5.59
C LEU A 14 32.98 8.33 5.57
N LEU A 15 33.02 9.60 5.98
CA LEU A 15 31.86 10.50 5.92
C LEU A 15 31.48 10.87 4.48
N LEU A 16 32.47 10.98 3.57
CA LEU A 16 32.24 11.21 2.14
C LEU A 16 31.64 9.96 1.47
N ALA A 17 32.10 8.76 1.82
CA ALA A 17 31.56 7.49 1.32
C ALA A 17 30.09 7.28 1.73
N VAL A 18 29.75 7.53 3.00
CA VAL A 18 28.36 7.47 3.48
C VAL A 18 27.48 8.55 2.84
N ARG A 19 28.06 9.70 2.47
CA ARG A 19 27.35 10.79 1.78
C ARG A 19 27.14 10.51 0.29
N LEU A 20 28.06 9.78 -0.36
CA LEU A 20 27.95 9.38 -1.77
C LEU A 20 26.96 8.23 -1.98
N GLU A 21 26.81 7.28 -1.03
CA GLU A 21 25.75 6.26 -1.09
C GLU A 21 24.35 6.88 -1.15
N LYS A 22 24.10 7.96 -0.39
CA LYS A 22 22.81 8.66 -0.42
C LYS A 22 22.58 9.42 -1.73
N VAL A 23 23.63 9.89 -2.39
CA VAL A 23 23.52 10.56 -3.70
C VAL A 23 23.28 9.53 -4.82
N TYR A 24 23.90 8.35 -4.74
CA TYR A 24 23.60 7.24 -5.66
C TYR A 24 22.19 6.68 -5.50
N PHE A 25 21.62 6.70 -4.28
CA PHE A 25 20.21 6.34 -4.07
C PHE A 25 19.24 7.30 -4.77
N VAL A 26 19.57 8.60 -4.85
CA VAL A 26 18.73 9.61 -5.52
C VAL A 26 18.88 9.58 -7.05
N LEU A 27 20.08 9.26 -7.56
CA LEU A 27 20.32 9.13 -9.01
C LEU A 27 19.76 7.84 -9.62
N HIS A 28 19.42 6.83 -8.82
CA HIS A 28 18.70 5.64 -9.26
C HIS A 28 17.16 5.77 -9.17
N MET A 29 16.66 6.95 -8.74
CA MET A 29 15.23 7.24 -8.52
C MET A 29 14.59 8.04 -9.68
N GLN A 30 15.26 8.08 -10.84
CA GLN A 30 14.72 8.70 -12.07
C GLN A 30 14.56 7.69 -13.23
N CYS A 31 14.90 6.41 -13.03
CA CYS A 31 14.52 5.32 -13.95
C CYS A 31 13.10 4.78 -13.66
N GLU A 32 12.48 5.14 -12.54
CA GLU A 32 11.13 4.67 -12.18
C GLU A 32 10.05 5.12 -13.18
N VAL A 33 10.30 6.18 -13.95
CA VAL A 33 9.36 6.69 -14.97
C VAL A 33 9.20 5.71 -16.15
N PHE A 34 10.01 4.66 -16.23
CA PHE A 34 9.86 3.61 -17.24
C PHE A 34 10.03 2.20 -16.67
N VAL A 35 9.44 1.90 -15.51
CA VAL A 35 9.02 0.52 -15.24
C VAL A 35 7.97 0.20 -16.29
N MET A 36 8.42 -0.35 -17.42
CA MET A 36 7.53 -0.87 -18.46
C MET A 36 6.51 -1.78 -17.79
N LYS A 37 5.23 -1.63 -18.13
CA LYS A 37 4.20 -2.63 -17.86
C LYS A 37 4.67 -3.94 -18.48
N SER A 38 5.38 -4.74 -17.69
CA SER A 38 6.15 -5.91 -18.17
C SER A 38 5.27 -7.11 -18.45
N ALA A 39 4.03 -7.08 -17.97
CA ALA A 39 3.01 -8.07 -18.20
C ALA A 39 1.79 -7.43 -18.87
N THR A 40 1.24 -8.14 -19.85
CA THR A 40 0.02 -7.76 -20.56
C THR A 40 -1.13 -8.61 -20.05
N ILE A 41 -2.28 -8.00 -19.82
CA ILE A 41 -3.52 -8.75 -19.57
C ILE A 41 -3.96 -9.38 -20.89
N PRO A 42 -4.28 -10.69 -20.92
CA PRO A 42 -4.74 -11.34 -22.14
C PRO A 42 -5.91 -10.59 -22.79
N PRO A 43 -6.01 -10.60 -24.13
CA PRO A 43 -7.13 -9.98 -24.82
C PRO A 43 -8.47 -10.52 -24.29
N LEU A 44 -9.28 -9.64 -23.69
CA LEU A 44 -10.59 -9.96 -23.14
C LEU A 44 -11.68 -9.48 -24.09
N ARG A 45 -12.52 -10.39 -24.57
CA ARG A 45 -13.74 -10.01 -25.27
C ARG A 45 -14.77 -9.52 -24.26
N VAL A 46 -15.30 -8.33 -24.49
CA VAL A 46 -16.33 -7.70 -23.68
C VAL A 46 -17.56 -7.41 -24.54
N THR A 47 -18.72 -7.27 -23.91
CA THR A 47 -19.92 -6.84 -24.64
C THR A 47 -19.80 -5.36 -25.02
N PRO A 48 -20.47 -4.92 -26.10
CA PRO A 48 -20.49 -3.51 -26.48
C PRO A 48 -20.99 -2.60 -25.37
N GLU A 49 -21.99 -3.05 -24.61
CA GLU A 49 -22.63 -2.29 -23.53
C GLU A 49 -21.65 -2.06 -22.37
N LEU A 50 -20.89 -3.10 -21.98
CA LEU A 50 -19.86 -2.97 -20.94
C LEU A 50 -18.77 -1.99 -21.37
N ARG A 51 -18.35 -2.06 -22.63
CA ARG A 51 -17.35 -1.13 -23.17
C ARG A 51 -17.85 0.31 -23.12
N GLN A 52 -19.08 0.55 -23.59
CA GLN A 52 -19.68 1.88 -23.60
C GLN A 52 -19.86 2.44 -22.19
N ALA A 53 -20.28 1.61 -21.24
CA ALA A 53 -20.40 1.99 -19.83
C ALA A 53 -19.05 2.33 -19.20
N ALA A 54 -17.97 1.64 -19.59
CA ALA A 54 -16.63 1.96 -19.11
C ALA A 54 -16.08 3.26 -19.73
N GLU A 55 -16.37 3.52 -21.00
CA GLU A 55 -15.95 4.74 -21.70
C GLU A 55 -16.72 5.98 -21.20
N SER A 56 -17.99 5.84 -20.80
CA SER A 56 -18.81 6.97 -20.34
C SER A 56 -18.42 7.52 -18.96
N VAL A 57 -17.64 6.78 -18.18
CA VAL A 57 -17.21 7.18 -16.82
C VAL A 57 -15.75 7.63 -16.75
N LEU A 58 -15.06 7.71 -17.89
CA LEU A 58 -13.67 8.16 -17.95
C LEU A 58 -13.55 9.64 -17.58
N GLN A 59 -12.48 9.98 -16.87
CA GLN A 59 -12.11 11.36 -16.57
C GLN A 59 -11.34 12.00 -17.73
N ASP A 60 -11.23 13.32 -17.73
CA ASP A 60 -10.48 14.06 -18.76
C ASP A 60 -9.03 13.58 -18.83
N GLY A 61 -8.61 13.13 -20.02
CA GLY A 61 -7.26 12.60 -20.26
C GLY A 61 -7.03 11.17 -19.75
N GLU A 62 -8.03 10.50 -19.18
CA GLU A 62 -7.92 9.10 -18.77
C GLU A 62 -8.15 8.14 -19.95
N SER A 63 -7.28 7.13 -20.07
CA SER A 63 -7.47 6.05 -21.05
C SER A 63 -8.23 4.88 -20.46
N LEU A 64 -8.99 4.16 -21.30
CA LEU A 64 -9.66 2.92 -20.92
C LEU A 64 -8.71 1.89 -20.31
N SER A 65 -7.47 1.80 -20.82
CA SER A 65 -6.45 0.89 -20.27
C SER A 65 -6.04 1.26 -18.85
N SER A 66 -5.83 2.56 -18.56
CA SER A 66 -5.50 3.02 -17.20
C SER A 66 -6.67 2.82 -16.24
N PHE A 67 -7.90 3.06 -16.69
CA PHE A 67 -9.10 2.81 -15.91
C PHE A 67 -9.25 1.32 -15.53
N VAL A 68 -9.07 0.42 -16.49
CA VAL A 68 -9.13 -1.03 -16.27
C VAL A 68 -8.01 -1.51 -15.33
N GLU A 69 -6.79 -1.00 -15.51
CA GLU A 69 -5.66 -1.29 -14.62
C GLU A 69 -5.97 -0.91 -13.17
N LYS A 70 -6.41 0.33 -12.92
CA LYS A 70 -6.80 0.80 -11.58
C LYS A 70 -7.93 -0.05 -10.99
N SER A 71 -8.90 -0.43 -11.81
CA SER A 71 -10.03 -1.27 -11.39
C SER A 71 -9.56 -2.65 -10.94
N LEU A 72 -8.61 -3.25 -11.66
CA LEU A 72 -8.04 -4.54 -11.30
C LEU A 72 -7.19 -4.47 -10.04
N VAL A 73 -6.37 -3.43 -9.88
CA VAL A 73 -5.60 -3.20 -8.64
C VAL A 73 -6.55 -3.16 -7.44
N LYS A 74 -7.59 -2.32 -7.51
CA LYS A 74 -8.61 -2.22 -6.45
C LYS A 74 -9.27 -3.57 -6.16
N GLN A 75 -9.61 -4.34 -7.20
CA GLN A 75 -10.28 -5.62 -7.02
C GLN A 75 -9.36 -6.69 -6.43
N VAL A 76 -8.08 -6.69 -6.78
CA VAL A 76 -7.07 -7.57 -6.18
C VAL A 76 -6.88 -7.24 -4.71
N GLU A 77 -6.72 -5.95 -4.38
CA GLU A 77 -6.59 -5.49 -2.99
C GLU A 77 -7.82 -5.85 -2.17
N PHE A 78 -9.02 -5.59 -2.70
CA PHE A 78 -10.28 -5.95 -2.05
C PHE A 78 -10.33 -7.44 -1.74
N ARG A 79 -10.02 -8.31 -2.72
CA ARG A 79 -10.03 -9.77 -2.52
C ARG A 79 -9.00 -10.23 -1.49
N LYS A 80 -7.79 -9.66 -1.50
CA LYS A 80 -6.75 -9.95 -0.49
C LYS A 80 -7.21 -9.54 0.90
N ASN A 81 -7.75 -8.33 1.04
CA ASN A 81 -8.24 -7.80 2.30
C ASN A 81 -9.42 -8.61 2.83
N GLN A 82 -10.36 -9.01 1.96
CA GLN A 82 -11.48 -9.88 2.30
C GLN A 82 -11.00 -11.24 2.83
N ALA A 83 -10.08 -11.88 2.11
CA ALA A 83 -9.52 -13.17 2.53
C ALA A 83 -8.79 -13.07 3.87
N ALA A 84 -7.98 -12.02 4.04
CA ALA A 84 -7.27 -11.77 5.28
C ALA A 84 -8.22 -11.46 6.45
N PHE A 85 -9.30 -10.71 6.21
CA PHE A 85 -10.32 -10.44 7.22
C PHE A 85 -11.02 -11.72 7.69
N ILE A 86 -11.40 -12.60 6.76
CA ILE A 86 -11.99 -13.90 7.09
C ILE A 86 -11.01 -14.77 7.89
N ALA A 87 -9.75 -14.85 7.45
CA ALA A 87 -8.72 -15.60 8.16
C ALA A 87 -8.52 -15.08 9.59
N ARG A 88 -8.41 -13.76 9.78
CA ARG A 88 -8.31 -13.13 11.10
C ARG A 88 -9.54 -13.38 11.97
N GLY A 89 -10.74 -13.29 11.39
CA GLY A 89 -11.99 -13.54 12.11
C GLY A 89 -12.13 -14.99 12.59
N LEU A 90 -11.75 -15.96 11.76
CA LEU A 90 -11.75 -17.37 12.15
C LEU A 90 -10.72 -17.66 13.24
N ALA A 91 -9.51 -17.11 13.13
CA ALA A 91 -8.48 -17.24 14.17
C ALA A 91 -8.91 -16.59 15.49
N ALA A 92 -9.48 -15.38 15.44
CA ALA A 92 -10.00 -14.69 16.63
C ALA A 92 -11.13 -15.46 17.30
N ARG A 93 -12.04 -16.06 16.52
CA ARG A 93 -13.10 -16.93 17.05
C ARG A 93 -12.52 -18.13 17.80
N GLU A 94 -11.50 -18.78 17.24
CA GLU A 94 -10.90 -19.93 17.90
C GLU A 94 -10.16 -19.55 19.18
N SER A 95 -9.41 -18.43 19.15
CA SER A 95 -8.77 -17.88 20.34
C SER A 95 -9.77 -17.49 21.44
N ALA A 96 -10.93 -16.92 21.08
CA ALA A 96 -11.99 -16.60 22.04
C ALA A 96 -12.61 -17.86 22.67
N LYS A 97 -12.78 -18.93 21.87
CA LYS A 97 -13.24 -20.23 22.39
C LYS A 97 -12.25 -20.85 23.36
N GLU A 98 -10.96 -20.85 23.02
CA GLU A 98 -9.89 -21.41 23.87
C GLU A 98 -9.73 -20.61 25.17
N SER A 99 -9.77 -19.28 25.09
CA SER A 99 -9.56 -18.41 26.25
C SER A 99 -10.82 -18.19 27.10
N GLY A 100 -12.01 -18.46 26.56
CA GLY A 100 -13.30 -18.16 27.19
C GLY A 100 -13.60 -16.66 27.33
N LYS A 101 -12.78 -15.78 26.73
CA LYS A 101 -12.93 -14.33 26.84
C LYS A 101 -13.88 -13.82 25.77
N TYR A 102 -15.05 -13.36 26.20
CA TYR A 102 -16.06 -12.73 25.36
C TYR A 102 -16.40 -11.35 25.90
N VAL A 103 -16.84 -10.48 25.01
CA VAL A 103 -17.33 -9.13 25.33
C VAL A 103 -18.83 -9.13 25.08
N SER A 104 -19.59 -8.43 25.92
CA SER A 104 -21.03 -8.29 25.69
C SER A 104 -21.29 -7.52 24.39
N LYS A 105 -22.51 -7.63 23.87
CA LYS A 105 -22.90 -6.88 22.67
C LYS A 105 -22.83 -5.38 22.97
N GLU A 106 -23.29 -4.98 24.14
CA GLU A 106 -23.40 -3.61 24.60
C GLU A 106 -22.02 -2.96 24.70
N ASP A 107 -21.07 -3.62 25.38
CA ASP A 107 -19.69 -3.11 25.52
C ASP A 107 -18.99 -2.98 24.14
N SER A 108 -19.25 -3.92 23.23
CA SER A 108 -18.68 -3.90 21.87
C SER A 108 -19.22 -2.73 21.05
N LEU A 109 -20.53 -2.48 21.12
CA LEU A 109 -21.17 -1.36 20.43
C LEU A 109 -20.73 -0.01 21.01
N GLU A 110 -20.65 0.11 22.33
CA GLU A 110 -20.18 1.33 23.00
C GLU A 110 -18.74 1.68 22.60
N ALA A 111 -17.86 0.68 22.52
CA ALA A 111 -16.49 0.88 22.06
C ALA A 111 -16.43 1.37 20.60
N LEU A 112 -17.29 0.84 19.72
CA LEU A 112 -17.36 1.26 18.31
C LEU A 112 -17.92 2.69 18.17
N ASP A 113 -18.95 3.03 18.93
CA ASP A 113 -19.52 4.39 18.94
C ASP A 113 -18.49 5.42 19.44
N ALA A 114 -17.72 5.10 20.47
CA ALA A 114 -16.63 5.95 20.95
C ALA A 114 -15.56 6.21 19.87
N ILE A 115 -15.24 5.20 19.05
CA ILE A 115 -14.32 5.37 17.90
C ILE A 115 -14.97 6.29 16.86
N LEU A 116 -16.25 6.07 16.52
CA LEU A 116 -16.95 6.89 15.52
C LEU A 116 -17.04 8.36 15.94
N ASP A 117 -17.39 8.62 17.19
CA ASP A 117 -17.53 9.99 17.70
C ASP A 117 -16.20 10.73 17.71
N LYS A 118 -15.09 10.05 17.99
CA LYS A 118 -13.74 10.60 17.85
C LYS A 118 -13.47 11.13 16.44
N TYR A 119 -13.95 10.43 15.40
CA TYR A 119 -13.68 10.80 14.01
C TYR A 119 -14.75 11.68 13.36
N ARG A 120 -15.97 11.74 13.92
CA ARG A 120 -17.03 12.66 13.49
C ARG A 120 -16.67 14.13 13.70
N GLY A 121 -15.89 14.44 14.75
CA GLY A 121 -15.46 15.81 15.07
C GLY A 121 -14.23 16.32 14.31
N THR A 122 -13.55 15.46 13.54
CA THR A 122 -12.31 15.79 12.79
C THR A 122 -12.55 16.32 11.37
N LYS A 123 -13.78 16.74 11.07
CA LYS A 123 -14.17 17.19 9.73
C LYS A 123 -13.92 18.68 9.52
#